data_AF-A0A0T2IHY4-F1
#
_entry.id   AF-A0A0T2IHY4-F1
#
_cell.length_a   1.000
_cell.length_b   1.000
_cell.length_c   1.000
_cell.angle_alpha   90.00
_cell.angle_beta   90.00
_cell.angle_gamma   90.00
#
_symmetry.space_group_name_H-M   'P 1'
#
loop_
_entity.id
_entity.type
_entity.pdbx_description
1 polymer ?
#
loop_
_entity_poly.entity_id
_entity_poly.type
_entity_poly.pdbx_seq_one_letter_code
_entity_poly.pdbx_strand_id
1 'polypeptide(L)'
;MPGKGKAVGSIIRWGVKYGPHAIVLAQQAKEPAMAAAQKALDRQKARRRAIEHAGTVRDGSVLKTFDPRADHGEAVWVVFSGEDPIAAHPTTTTPIGELIANSDLSTRVRPADLPTPAERLKQLPRRRSGH
;
A
#
# COMPACT_ATOMS: atom_id res chain seq x y z
N MET A 1 14.96 -49.36 25.18
CA MET A 1 14.66 -48.33 24.16
C MET A 1 13.39 -48.70 23.40
N PRO A 2 12.25 -48.07 23.67
CA PRO A 2 11.20 -47.92 22.65
C PRO A 2 10.50 -46.55 22.72
N GLY A 3 10.19 -45.93 21.56
CA GLY A 3 9.35 -44.71 21.59
C GLY A 3 9.29 -43.86 20.32
N LYS A 4 10.20 -44.06 19.35
CA LYS A 4 10.28 -43.16 18.18
C LYS A 4 9.27 -43.46 17.05
N GLY A 5 8.57 -44.60 17.07
CA GLY A 5 7.67 -45.02 15.99
C GLY A 5 6.24 -44.45 16.03
N LYS A 6 5.68 -44.15 17.21
CA LYS A 6 4.27 -43.72 17.32
C LYS A 6 4.02 -42.24 17.03
N ALA A 7 5.05 -41.39 17.14
CA ALA A 7 4.93 -39.96 16.83
C ALA A 7 4.85 -39.69 15.31
N VAL A 8 5.57 -40.48 14.50
CA VAL A 8 5.62 -40.30 13.04
C VAL A 8 4.30 -40.72 12.37
N GLY A 9 3.67 -41.81 12.82
CA GLY A 9 2.42 -42.30 12.22
C GLY A 9 1.20 -41.41 12.46
N SER A 10 1.16 -40.65 13.55
CA SER A 10 0.02 -39.77 13.85
C SER A 10 0.04 -38.49 12.99
N ILE A 11 1.22 -37.92 12.74
CA ILE A 11 1.37 -36.68 11.94
C ILE A 11 0.95 -36.91 10.48
N ILE A 12 1.26 -38.08 9.91
CA ILE A 12 0.87 -38.46 8.55
C ILE A 12 -0.65 -38.62 8.42
N ARG A 13 -1.31 -39.22 9.42
CA ARG A 13 -2.74 -39.52 9.38
C ARG A 13 -3.62 -38.26 9.46
N TRP A 14 -3.17 -37.23 10.18
CA TRP A 14 -3.85 -35.94 10.23
C TRP A 14 -3.59 -35.08 8.98
N GLY A 15 -2.39 -35.16 8.38
CA GLY A 15 -2.07 -34.46 7.13
C GLY A 15 -2.93 -34.87 5.93
N VAL A 16 -3.30 -36.16 5.81
CA VAL A 16 -4.17 -36.64 4.72
C VAL A 16 -5.63 -36.22 4.91
N LYS A 17 -6.12 -36.18 6.16
CA LYS A 17 -7.53 -35.87 6.46
C LYS A 17 -7.86 -34.37 6.32
N TYR A 18 -6.91 -33.48 6.62
CA TYR A 18 -7.11 -32.03 6.59
C TYR A 18 -6.33 -31.31 5.49
N GLY A 19 -5.36 -31.98 4.85
CA GLY A 19 -4.56 -31.43 3.75
C GLY A 19 -5.39 -30.91 2.57
N PRO A 20 -6.39 -31.67 2.05
CA PRO A 20 -7.19 -31.21 0.92
C PRO A 20 -7.99 -29.92 1.22
N HIS A 21 -8.60 -29.82 2.40
CA HIS A 21 -9.37 -28.63 2.79
C HIS A 21 -8.47 -27.41 3.06
N ALA A 22 -7.30 -27.61 3.65
CA ALA A 22 -6.32 -26.54 3.83
C ALA A 22 -5.77 -26.02 2.49
N ILE A 23 -5.57 -26.92 1.51
CA ILE A 23 -5.15 -26.56 0.15
C ILE A 23 -6.23 -25.75 -0.58
N VAL A 24 -7.51 -26.14 -0.45
CA VAL A 24 -8.64 -25.39 -1.06
C VAL A 24 -8.78 -24.00 -0.42
N LEU A 25 -8.71 -23.90 0.91
CA LEU A 25 -8.72 -22.61 1.61
C LEU A 25 -7.51 -21.73 1.22
N ALA A 26 -6.32 -22.32 1.11
CA ALA A 26 -5.13 -21.58 0.67
C ALA A 26 -5.24 -21.11 -0.79
N GLN A 27 -5.83 -21.92 -1.68
CA GLN A 27 -6.10 -21.52 -3.06
C GLN A 27 -7.13 -20.40 -3.13
N GLN A 28 -8.23 -20.50 -2.38
CA GLN A 28 -9.25 -19.45 -2.29
C GLN A 28 -8.72 -18.17 -1.65
N ALA A 29 -7.74 -18.26 -0.73
CA ALA A 29 -7.09 -17.10 -0.13
C ALA A 29 -6.04 -16.45 -1.04
N LYS A 30 -5.53 -17.16 -2.05
CA LYS A 30 -4.49 -16.65 -2.96
C LYS A 30 -5.00 -15.51 -3.83
N GLU A 31 -6.20 -15.66 -4.40
CA GLU A 31 -6.82 -14.63 -5.25
C GLU A 31 -7.06 -13.29 -4.53
N PRO A 32 -7.69 -13.24 -3.33
CA PRO A 32 -7.86 -12.00 -2.59
C PRO A 32 -6.53 -11.42 -2.11
N ALA A 33 -5.56 -12.27 -1.74
CA ALA A 33 -4.22 -11.80 -1.37
C ALA A 33 -3.48 -11.14 -2.54
N MET A 34 -3.55 -11.73 -3.73
CA MET A 34 -2.96 -11.17 -4.95
C MET A 34 -3.66 -9.85 -5.34
N ALA A 35 -4.99 -9.79 -5.25
CA ALA A 35 -5.75 -8.57 -5.54
C ALA A 35 -5.41 -7.43 -4.56
N ALA A 36 -5.29 -7.73 -3.26
CA ALA A 36 -4.88 -6.75 -2.26
C ALA A 36 -3.43 -6.27 -2.47
N ALA A 37 -2.51 -7.18 -2.79
CA ALA A 37 -1.13 -6.85 -3.11
C ALA A 37 -1.04 -5.94 -4.36
N GLN A 38 -1.80 -6.27 -5.40
CA GLN A 38 -1.87 -5.46 -6.62
C GLN A 38 -2.38 -4.04 -6.33
N LYS A 39 -3.48 -3.91 -5.56
CA LYS A 39 -3.99 -2.60 -5.10
C LYS A 39 -2.94 -1.82 -4.30
N ALA A 40 -2.17 -2.49 -3.45
CA ALA A 40 -1.10 -1.83 -2.69
C ALA A 40 0.02 -1.29 -3.61
N LEU A 41 0.42 -2.07 -4.62
CA LEU A 41 1.39 -1.64 -5.62
C LEU A 41 0.88 -0.47 -6.45
N ASP A 42 -0.38 -0.50 -6.86
CA ASP A 42 -0.96 0.56 -7.68
C ASP A 42 -1.11 1.87 -6.89
N ARG A 43 -1.47 1.79 -5.60
CA ARG A 43 -1.41 2.94 -4.68
C ARG A 43 0.01 3.53 -4.56
N GLN A 44 1.03 2.66 -4.49
CA GLN A 44 2.42 3.12 -4.42
C GLN A 44 2.87 3.78 -5.73
N LYS A 45 2.48 3.23 -6.88
CA LYS A 45 2.75 3.82 -8.20
C LYS A 45 2.06 5.17 -8.37
N ALA A 46 0.78 5.28 -7.96
CA ALA A 46 0.03 6.53 -7.99
C ALA A 46 0.72 7.62 -7.17
N ARG A 47 1.13 7.28 -5.93
CA ARG A 47 1.92 8.18 -5.09
C ARG A 47 3.21 8.63 -5.78
N ARG A 48 3.97 7.68 -6.34
CA ARG A 48 5.24 7.99 -7.00
C ARG A 48 5.03 8.95 -8.18
N ARG A 49 4.06 8.67 -9.04
CA ARG A 49 3.71 9.53 -10.18
C ARG A 49 3.29 10.93 -9.76
N ALA A 50 2.51 11.06 -8.70
CA ALA A 50 2.13 12.37 -8.17
C ALA A 50 3.34 13.17 -7.68
N ILE A 51 4.27 12.53 -6.96
CA ILE A 51 5.50 13.17 -6.47
C ILE A 51 6.39 13.59 -7.64
N GLU A 52 6.59 12.70 -8.62
CA GLU A 52 7.36 12.98 -9.84
C GLU A 52 6.76 14.17 -10.61
N HIS A 53 5.44 14.21 -10.77
CA HIS A 53 4.74 15.31 -11.43
C HIS A 53 4.83 16.62 -10.64
N ALA A 54 4.64 16.61 -9.32
CA ALA A 54 4.86 17.79 -8.50
C ALA A 54 6.31 18.30 -8.60
N GLY A 55 7.29 17.42 -8.80
CA GLY A 55 8.68 17.80 -9.00
C GLY A 55 8.96 18.57 -10.30
N THR A 56 8.10 18.45 -11.31
CA THR A 56 8.24 19.17 -12.59
C THR A 56 7.47 20.49 -12.62
N VAL A 57 6.72 20.80 -11.55
CA VAL A 57 5.80 21.93 -11.48
C VAL A 57 6.38 23.01 -10.56
N ARG A 58 6.15 24.29 -10.90
CA ARG A 58 6.61 25.41 -10.08
C ARG A 58 5.86 25.43 -8.74
N ASP A 59 6.61 25.49 -7.64
CA ASP A 59 6.07 25.37 -6.28
C ASP A 59 5.15 24.15 -6.12
N GLY A 60 5.57 23.04 -6.71
CA GLY A 60 4.80 21.80 -6.73
C GLY A 60 4.63 21.18 -5.35
N SER A 61 3.41 20.77 -5.03
CA SER A 61 3.09 20.01 -3.83
C SER A 61 2.06 18.93 -4.09
N VAL A 62 1.99 17.94 -3.21
CA VAL A 62 1.04 16.83 -3.29
C VAL A 62 0.18 16.76 -2.04
N LEU A 63 -1.11 16.51 -2.22
CA LEU A 63 -2.07 16.25 -1.16
C LEU A 63 -2.62 14.84 -1.31
N LYS A 64 -2.62 14.08 -0.21
CA LYS A 64 -3.33 12.80 -0.17
C LYS A 64 -4.77 13.07 0.22
N THR A 65 -5.70 12.71 -0.65
CA THR A 65 -7.14 12.72 -0.40
C THR A 65 -7.74 11.34 -0.66
N PHE A 66 -9.03 11.21 -0.43
CA PHE A 66 -9.83 10.03 -0.74
C PHE A 66 -10.98 10.45 -1.64
N ASP A 67 -11.23 9.64 -2.66
CA ASP A 67 -12.35 9.91 -3.56
C ASP A 67 -13.67 9.67 -2.81
N PRO A 68 -14.53 10.69 -2.65
CA PRO A 68 -15.80 10.54 -1.94
C PRO A 68 -16.82 9.71 -2.72
N ARG A 69 -16.64 9.54 -4.03
CA ARG A 69 -17.54 8.79 -4.92
C ARG A 69 -17.08 7.35 -5.15
N ALA A 70 -15.85 7.02 -4.80
CA ALA A 70 -15.34 5.66 -4.91
C ALA A 70 -15.79 4.81 -3.72
N ASP A 71 -16.02 3.52 -3.97
CA ASP A 71 -16.25 2.52 -2.91
C ASP A 71 -15.05 2.51 -1.95
N HIS A 72 -15.28 3.11 -0.79
CA HIS A 72 -14.44 3.19 0.41
C HIS A 72 -12.92 3.02 0.20
N GLY A 73 -12.18 4.15 0.26
CA GLY A 73 -10.78 4.14 0.71
C GLY A 73 -9.71 4.06 -0.37
N GLU A 74 -10.01 4.40 -1.62
CA GLU A 74 -8.97 4.62 -2.62
C GLU A 74 -8.32 6.00 -2.41
N ALA A 75 -7.02 5.96 -2.07
CA ALA A 75 -6.26 7.18 -1.87
C ALA A 75 -5.92 7.79 -3.24
N VAL A 76 -6.30 9.05 -3.41
CA VAL A 76 -5.97 9.86 -4.58
C VAL A 76 -4.96 10.93 -4.16
N TRP A 77 -3.96 11.15 -5.00
CA TRP A 77 -2.90 12.13 -4.79
C TRP A 77 -3.13 13.30 -5.73
N VAL A 78 -3.56 14.43 -5.19
CA VAL A 78 -3.76 15.66 -5.95
C VAL A 78 -2.44 16.43 -5.99
N VAL A 79 -2.06 16.85 -7.19
CA VAL A 79 -0.86 17.67 -7.47
C VAL A 79 -1.28 19.12 -7.60
N PHE A 80 -0.53 19.99 -6.94
CA PHE A 80 -0.74 21.43 -6.94
C PHE A 80 0.44 22.15 -7.59
N SER A 81 0.16 23.30 -8.20
CA SER A 81 1.11 24.33 -8.63
C SER A 81 0.87 25.57 -7.77
N GLY A 82 1.66 25.73 -6.69
CA GLY A 82 1.30 26.70 -5.65
C GLY A 82 -0.04 26.35 -5.01
N GLU A 83 -1.05 27.21 -5.17
CA GLU A 83 -2.41 27.00 -4.65
C GLU A 83 -3.37 26.37 -5.67
N ASP A 84 -2.98 26.29 -6.94
CA ASP A 84 -3.85 25.75 -7.99
C ASP A 84 -3.71 24.23 -8.08
N PRO A 85 -4.80 23.45 -7.90
CA PRO A 85 -4.77 22.03 -8.11
C PRO A 85 -4.82 21.71 -9.62
N ILE A 86 -3.83 20.97 -10.13
CA ILE A 86 -3.64 20.77 -11.58
C ILE A 86 -3.89 19.33 -12.05
N ALA A 87 -3.74 18.32 -11.18
CA ALA A 87 -3.87 16.92 -11.56
C ALA A 87 -4.17 16.01 -10.37
N ALA A 88 -4.64 14.79 -10.64
CA ALA A 88 -4.91 13.75 -9.63
C ALA A 88 -4.36 12.38 -10.07
N HIS A 89 -3.80 11.62 -9.12
CA HIS A 89 -3.25 10.27 -9.34
C HIS A 89 -3.74 9.27 -8.28
N PRO A 90 -4.35 8.13 -8.65
CA PRO A 90 -4.67 7.72 -10.01
C PRO A 90 -5.67 8.68 -10.67
N THR A 91 -5.72 8.67 -12.00
CA THR A 91 -6.71 9.46 -12.74
C THR A 91 -8.11 9.00 -12.32
N THR A 92 -8.90 9.92 -11.78
CA THR A 92 -10.30 9.67 -11.42
C THR A 92 -11.21 10.57 -12.25
N THR A 93 -12.45 10.14 -12.41
CA THR A 93 -13.53 10.93 -13.03
C THR A 93 -14.07 11.99 -12.06
N THR A 94 -13.83 11.85 -10.75
CA THR A 94 -14.25 12.82 -9.74
C THR A 94 -13.51 14.15 -9.94
N PRO A 95 -14.24 15.28 -10.05
CA PRO A 95 -13.62 16.59 -10.21
C PRO A 95 -12.66 16.92 -9.07
N ILE A 96 -11.51 17.55 -9.39
CA ILE A 96 -10.47 17.81 -8.40
C ILE A 96 -10.98 18.71 -7.26
N GLY A 97 -11.87 19.68 -7.57
CA GLY A 97 -12.49 20.52 -6.56
C GLY A 97 -13.28 19.73 -5.51
N GLU A 98 -13.94 18.64 -5.91
CA GLU A 98 -14.66 17.77 -4.98
C GLU A 98 -13.72 16.89 -4.15
N LEU A 99 -12.61 16.43 -4.75
CA LEU A 99 -11.60 15.64 -4.05
C LEU A 99 -10.97 16.43 -2.90
N ILE A 100 -10.80 17.74 -3.05
CA ILE A 100 -10.12 18.58 -2.05
C ILE A 100 -11.09 19.30 -1.11
N ALA A 101 -12.39 19.31 -1.41
CA ALA A 101 -13.40 20.09 -0.67
C ALA A 101 -13.40 19.85 0.85
N ASN A 102 -13.18 18.61 1.28
CA ASN A 102 -13.15 18.22 2.70
C ASN A 102 -11.73 17.87 3.19
N SER A 103 -10.70 18.19 2.41
CA SER A 103 -9.32 17.86 2.74
C SER A 103 -8.62 19.04 3.41
N ASP A 104 -7.77 18.74 4.40
CA ASP A 104 -6.91 19.74 5.01
C ASP A 104 -5.72 20.06 4.07
N LEU A 105 -5.79 21.22 3.42
CA LEU A 105 -4.77 21.71 2.49
C LEU A 105 -3.43 22.02 3.16
N SER A 106 -3.39 22.16 4.49
CA SER A 106 -2.14 22.38 5.24
C SER A 106 -1.25 21.13 5.28
N THR A 107 -1.84 19.95 5.02
CA THR A 107 -1.14 18.66 5.00
C THR A 107 -0.45 18.35 3.66
N ARG A 108 -0.42 19.33 2.75
CA ARG A 108 0.34 19.26 1.49
C ARG A 108 1.82 19.04 1.77
N VAL A 109 2.44 18.19 0.96
CA VAL A 109 3.86 17.86 1.08
C VAL A 109 4.57 18.24 -0.20
N ARG A 110 5.72 18.94 -0.09
CA ARG A 110 6.57 19.21 -1.26
C ARG A 110 7.44 18.00 -1.56
N PRO A 111 7.76 17.73 -2.83
CA PRO A 111 8.68 16.65 -3.19
C PRO A 111 10.04 16.76 -2.50
N ALA A 112 10.54 17.99 -2.27
CA ALA A 112 11.82 18.25 -1.62
C ALA A 112 11.84 17.89 -0.12
N ASP A 113 10.69 17.92 0.56
CA ASP A 113 10.57 17.63 2.00
C ASP A 113 10.42 16.12 2.27
N LEU A 114 10.24 15.32 1.21
CA LEU A 114 10.08 13.89 1.35
C LEU A 114 11.44 13.21 1.58
N PRO A 115 11.53 12.30 2.56
CA PRO A 115 12.77 11.60 2.82
C PRO A 115 13.16 10.78 1.60
N THR A 116 14.42 10.93 1.20
CA THR A 116 15.05 10.15 0.15
C THR A 116 15.04 8.66 0.51
N PRO A 117 15.14 7.75 -0.47
CA PRO A 117 15.23 6.31 -0.18
C PRO A 117 16.35 5.96 0.81
N ALA A 118 17.49 6.66 0.73
CA ALA A 118 18.63 6.49 1.63
C ALA A 118 18.28 6.89 3.07
N GLU A 119 17.55 7.99 3.27
CA GLU A 119 17.12 8.44 4.59
C GLU A 119 16.07 7.50 5.20
N ARG A 120 15.13 7.01 4.40
CA ARG A 120 14.15 6.01 4.87
C ARG A 120 14.83 4.73 5.35
N LEU A 121 15.87 4.29 4.65
CA LEU A 121 16.65 3.11 5.05
C LEU A 121 17.33 3.32 6.41
N LYS A 122 17.80 4.54 6.70
CA LYS A 122 18.39 4.90 8.01
C LYS A 122 17.36 4.94 9.14
N GLN A 123 16.10 5.23 8.82
CA GLN A 123 14.99 5.28 9.79
C GLN A 123 14.41 3.90 10.12
N LEU A 124 14.72 2.86 9.34
CA LEU A 124 14.29 1.51 9.66
C LEU A 124 14.97 1.06 10.96
N PRO A 125 14.22 0.50 11.93
CA PRO A 125 14.81 0.04 13.18
C PRO A 125 15.86 -1.01 12.87
N ARG A 126 17.13 -0.68 13.14
CA ARG A 126 18.23 -1.63 13.05
C ARG A 126 17.91 -2.72 14.07
N ARG A 127 17.50 -3.89 13.57
CA ARG A 127 17.29 -5.09 14.38
C ARG A 127 18.59 -5.37 15.13
N ARG A 128 18.66 -4.93 16.39
CA ARG A 128 19.77 -5.24 17.29
C ARG A 128 19.70 -6.75 17.53
N SER A 129 20.58 -7.48 16.87
CA SER A 129 20.88 -8.87 17.21
C SER A 129 21.38 -8.84 18.65
N GLY A 130 20.52 -9.27 19.59
CA GLY A 130 20.91 -9.47 20.98
C GLY A 130 22.01 -10.51 21.08
N HIS A 131 22.96 -10.23 21.97
CA HIS A 131 24.12 -11.03 22.31
C HIS A 131 23.72 -12.30 23.07
#